data_AF-A0A5J4UYI2-F1
#
_entry.id   AF-A0A5J4UYI2-F1
#
_cell.length_a   1.000
_cell.length_b   1.000
_cell.length_c   1.000
_cell.angle_alpha   90.00
_cell.angle_beta   90.00
_cell.angle_gamma   90.00
#
_symmetry.space_group_name_H-M   'P 1'
#
loop_
_entity.id
_entity.type
_entity.pdbx_description
1 polymer ?
#
loop_
_entity_poly.entity_id
_entity_poly.type
_entity_poly.pdbx_seq_one_letter_code
_entity_poly.pdbx_strand_id
1 'polypeptide(L)'
;MKFIIFALVAISFSQLDQFSSLHYKYGKINKKGILTLNATNAQDPSQIEDVYEYIIDYKLLQKKSKADDQYFYTKWENIDDIHNSETSYPLPESEINCKNVALIHQSGLYGLVGFTLQALTNAQYTPSVTYWIKNCPNKVKYDNIEDKYKKQFKNKIIEQTCESDEILDYLSFGLHKGGVSSSKCISNSIIPDKIKKCEDNSKIQIELKGYRIGYIRQCSSETIKELILRFGAILIDKMVIVGWKQINNESYWIAAIKDDQGYKYTGEIVPMNFVAHCYGGYVLFKIPYRVNIGFVIYGSFWFIIFGIPGIFLSFWGLIYLCCSSGCYTFDPCCQCKCNGPKIFPQIIPANGIIRDLSVAGVQ
;
A
#
# COMPACT_ATOMS: atom_id res chain seq x y z
N MET A 1 -5.41 -43.39 13.11
CA MET A 1 -4.85 -42.75 11.89
C MET A 1 -5.40 -41.35 11.62
N LYS A 2 -6.72 -41.11 11.62
CA LYS A 2 -7.31 -39.78 11.34
C LYS A 2 -6.91 -38.66 12.32
N PHE A 3 -6.70 -38.96 13.60
CA PHE A 3 -6.25 -37.98 14.61
C PHE A 3 -4.80 -37.51 14.41
N ILE A 4 -3.93 -38.35 13.83
CA ILE A 4 -2.52 -37.99 13.59
C ILE A 4 -2.44 -36.99 12.43
N ILE A 5 -3.32 -37.08 11.43
CA ILE A 5 -3.38 -36.15 10.30
C ILE A 5 -3.82 -34.75 10.78
N PHE A 6 -4.83 -34.65 11.64
CA PHE A 6 -5.27 -33.35 12.19
C PHE A 6 -4.21 -32.70 13.09
N ALA A 7 -3.48 -33.49 13.89
CA ALA A 7 -2.38 -32.99 14.71
C ALA A 7 -1.21 -32.47 13.85
N LEU A 8 -0.85 -33.19 12.78
CA LEU A 8 0.21 -32.75 11.86
C LEU A 8 -0.17 -31.47 11.10
N VAL A 9 -1.44 -31.34 10.68
CA VAL A 9 -1.94 -30.11 10.05
C VAL A 9 -1.92 -28.93 11.03
N ALA A 10 -2.34 -29.12 12.28
CA ALA A 10 -2.30 -28.06 13.29
C ALA A 10 -0.86 -27.64 13.65
N ILE A 11 0.07 -28.59 13.74
CA ILE A 11 1.48 -28.31 14.02
C ILE A 11 2.14 -27.59 12.84
N SER A 12 1.82 -27.93 11.59
CA SER A 12 2.36 -27.22 10.42
C SER A 12 1.84 -25.79 10.31
N PHE A 13 0.61 -25.49 10.78
CA PHE A 13 0.13 -24.11 10.87
C PHE A 13 0.75 -23.33 12.04
N SER A 14 1.11 -23.98 13.14
CA SER A 14 1.69 -23.29 14.31
C SER A 14 3.11 -22.74 14.08
N GLN A 15 3.88 -23.29 13.14
CA GLN A 15 5.22 -22.79 12.82
C GLN A 15 5.23 -21.55 11.90
N LEU A 16 4.09 -21.22 11.26
CA LEU A 16 3.93 -20.00 10.44
C LEU A 16 3.69 -18.74 11.28
N ASP A 17 3.41 -18.87 12.58
CA ASP A 17 2.80 -17.80 13.37
C ASP A 17 3.80 -16.78 13.96
N GLN A 18 5.09 -17.12 14.08
CA GLN A 18 6.07 -16.24 14.74
C GLN A 18 6.90 -15.34 13.80
N PHE A 19 6.92 -15.59 12.49
CA PHE A 19 7.83 -14.89 11.56
C PHE A 19 7.11 -14.10 10.45
N SER A 20 5.84 -13.78 10.66
CA SER A 20 4.96 -13.30 9.59
C SER A 20 4.37 -11.91 9.84
N SER A 21 5.08 -11.04 10.57
CA SER A 21 4.60 -9.69 10.89
C SER A 21 5.46 -8.58 10.28
N LEU A 22 4.78 -7.57 9.72
CA LEU A 22 5.35 -6.31 9.28
C LEU A 22 5.32 -5.30 10.41
N HIS A 23 6.48 -4.80 10.82
CA HIS A 23 6.63 -3.77 11.85
C HIS A 23 6.76 -2.39 11.21
N TYR A 24 6.08 -1.39 11.79
CA TYR A 24 6.18 -0.02 11.32
C TYR A 24 5.74 0.98 12.40
N LYS A 25 6.25 2.22 12.29
CA LYS A 25 5.79 3.31 13.15
C LYS A 25 4.43 3.84 12.69
N TYR A 26 3.47 3.82 13.61
CA TYR A 26 2.16 4.43 13.40
C TYR A 26 2.10 5.86 13.91
N GLY A 27 1.39 6.71 13.18
CA GLY A 27 1.22 8.12 13.53
C GLY A 27 0.30 8.84 12.55
N LYS A 28 -0.28 9.95 13.01
CA LYS A 28 -1.23 10.76 12.24
C LYS A 28 -0.55 12.06 11.80
N ILE A 29 -0.60 12.37 10.49
CA ILE A 29 -0.14 13.66 9.96
C ILE A 29 -1.35 14.53 9.69
N ASN A 30 -1.37 15.74 10.25
CA ASN A 30 -2.43 16.70 9.98
C ASN A 30 -2.16 17.53 8.70
N LYS A 31 -3.13 18.36 8.30
CA LYS A 31 -3.01 19.23 7.10
C LYS A 31 -1.84 20.22 7.16
N LYS A 32 -1.32 20.54 8.36
CA LYS A 32 -0.18 21.45 8.56
C LYS A 32 1.18 20.73 8.48
N GLY A 33 1.20 19.42 8.27
CA GLY A 33 2.42 18.63 8.22
C GLY A 33 2.95 18.18 9.58
N ILE A 34 2.16 18.33 10.65
CA ILE A 34 2.56 17.89 11.99
C ILE A 34 2.22 16.41 12.14
N LEU A 35 3.24 15.58 12.39
CA LEU A 35 3.12 14.19 12.80
C LEU A 35 2.89 14.10 14.31
N THR A 36 1.86 13.38 14.72
CA THR A 36 1.62 13.02 16.11
C THR A 36 1.87 11.52 16.30
N LEU A 37 2.77 11.20 17.22
CA LEU A 37 3.09 9.82 17.64
C LEU A 37 2.46 9.54 19.01
N ASN A 38 1.97 8.32 19.19
CA ASN A 38 1.47 7.86 20.48
C ASN A 38 2.64 7.34 21.33
N ALA A 39 2.91 7.97 22.46
CA ALA A 39 4.00 7.61 23.36
C ALA A 39 3.50 6.88 24.63
N THR A 40 2.35 6.19 24.54
CA THR A 40 1.84 5.37 25.64
C THR A 40 2.92 4.37 26.07
N ASN A 41 3.23 4.31 27.37
CA ASN A 41 4.25 3.45 27.98
C ASN A 41 5.72 3.71 27.56
N ALA A 42 5.99 4.71 26.72
CA ALA A 42 7.36 5.03 26.30
C ALA A 42 8.02 6.00 27.29
N GLN A 43 9.26 5.70 27.71
CA GLN A 43 10.01 6.61 28.58
C GLN A 43 10.65 7.75 27.78
N ASP A 44 11.03 7.47 26.53
CA ASP A 44 11.60 8.43 25.58
C ASP A 44 11.17 8.12 24.13
N PRO A 45 11.36 9.03 23.15
CA PRO A 45 10.94 8.84 21.76
C PRO A 45 11.49 7.59 21.05
N SER A 46 12.64 7.06 21.45
CA SER A 46 13.22 5.84 20.85
C SER A 46 12.49 4.57 21.27
N GLN A 47 11.77 4.61 22.40
CA GLN A 47 11.00 3.50 22.95
C GLN A 47 9.54 3.47 22.46
N ILE A 48 9.16 4.35 21.55
CA ILE A 48 7.82 4.29 20.94
C ILE A 48 7.74 3.00 20.13
N GLU A 49 6.85 2.11 20.57
CA GLU A 49 6.69 0.79 19.98
C GLU A 49 6.20 0.86 18.53
N ASP A 50 6.71 -0.05 17.72
CA ASP A 50 6.17 -0.32 16.39
C ASP A 50 4.80 -0.99 16.50
N VAL A 51 3.92 -0.66 15.57
CA VAL A 51 2.72 -1.46 15.31
C VAL A 51 3.09 -2.58 14.36
N TYR A 52 2.41 -3.72 14.48
CA TYR A 52 2.60 -4.86 13.60
C TYR A 52 1.34 -5.21 12.81
N GLU A 53 1.52 -5.77 11.61
CA GLU A 53 0.46 -6.33 10.78
C GLU A 53 0.87 -7.71 10.27
N TYR A 54 -0.07 -8.65 10.20
CA TYR A 54 0.21 -9.99 9.68
C TYR A 54 0.27 -9.99 8.16
N ILE A 55 1.31 -10.58 7.58
CA ILE A 55 1.50 -10.67 6.12
C ILE A 55 0.32 -11.40 5.45
N ILE A 56 -0.21 -12.44 6.10
CA ILE A 56 -1.31 -13.26 5.58
C ILE A 56 -2.64 -12.50 5.46
N ASP A 57 -2.80 -11.36 6.14
CA ASP A 57 -4.00 -10.52 6.05
C ASP A 57 -4.07 -9.75 4.72
N TYR A 58 -2.95 -9.66 3.99
CA TYR A 58 -2.87 -8.95 2.72
C TYR A 58 -3.26 -9.86 1.58
N LYS A 59 -3.92 -9.32 0.55
CA LYS A 59 -4.32 -10.11 -0.62
C LYS A 59 -3.10 -10.42 -1.50
N LEU A 60 -3.09 -11.61 -2.11
CA LEU A 60 -2.15 -11.94 -3.18
C LEU A 60 -2.34 -10.98 -4.37
N LEU A 61 -1.24 -10.57 -5.00
CA LEU A 61 -1.24 -9.81 -6.24
C LEU A 61 -1.84 -10.65 -7.39
N GLN A 62 -1.44 -11.91 -7.46
CA GLN A 62 -1.95 -12.89 -8.42
C GLN A 62 -2.68 -14.02 -7.68
N LYS A 63 -4.01 -14.10 -7.84
CA LYS A 63 -4.87 -15.00 -7.02
C LYS A 63 -4.51 -16.49 -7.06
N LYS A 64 -3.82 -16.94 -8.10
CA LYS A 64 -3.50 -18.36 -8.31
C LYS A 64 -2.07 -18.73 -7.94
N SER A 65 -1.23 -17.74 -7.70
CA SER A 65 0.18 -17.95 -7.40
C SER A 65 0.37 -18.41 -5.96
N LYS A 66 1.40 -19.22 -5.75
CA LYS A 66 1.76 -19.80 -4.47
C LYS A 66 3.28 -19.75 -4.27
N ALA A 67 3.71 -19.81 -3.02
CA ALA A 67 5.14 -19.80 -2.69
C ALA A 67 5.84 -21.12 -3.10
N ASP A 68 5.12 -22.22 -3.26
CA ASP A 68 5.66 -23.49 -3.78
C ASP A 68 5.71 -23.56 -5.32
N ASP A 69 5.23 -22.52 -6.03
CA ASP A 69 5.37 -22.45 -7.49
C ASP A 69 6.85 -22.42 -7.89
N GLN A 70 7.19 -23.12 -8.97
CA GLN A 70 8.56 -23.20 -9.50
C GLN A 70 9.11 -21.83 -9.93
N TYR A 71 8.22 -20.91 -10.29
CA TYR A 71 8.58 -19.56 -10.67
C TYR A 71 7.49 -18.58 -10.27
N PHE A 72 7.91 -17.36 -10.01
CA PHE A 72 7.03 -16.20 -9.90
C PHE A 72 7.80 -14.96 -10.28
N TYR A 73 7.19 -14.14 -11.12
CA TYR A 73 7.66 -12.81 -11.44
C TYR A 73 6.44 -11.90 -11.59
N THR A 74 6.56 -10.69 -11.08
CA THR A 74 5.53 -9.66 -11.28
C THR A 74 5.60 -9.12 -12.70
N LYS A 75 6.81 -8.75 -13.14
CA LYS A 75 7.09 -8.20 -14.47
C LYS A 75 8.44 -8.63 -15.06
N TRP A 76 9.43 -8.91 -14.22
CA TRP A 76 10.81 -9.21 -14.64
C TRP A 76 11.07 -10.71 -14.69
N GLU A 77 10.69 -11.33 -15.80
CA GLU A 77 11.11 -12.71 -16.07
C GLU A 77 12.59 -12.76 -16.47
N ASN A 78 13.05 -11.75 -17.23
CA ASN A 78 14.43 -11.57 -17.63
C ASN A 78 15.13 -10.51 -16.77
N ILE A 79 16.36 -10.80 -16.35
CA ILE A 79 17.22 -9.85 -15.64
C ILE A 79 17.58 -8.64 -16.51
N ASP A 80 17.56 -8.78 -17.84
CA ASP A 80 17.76 -7.67 -18.76
C ASP A 80 16.65 -6.61 -18.63
N ASP A 81 15.43 -7.01 -18.27
CA ASP A 81 14.31 -6.08 -18.05
C ASP A 81 14.56 -5.22 -16.79
N ILE A 82 15.28 -5.76 -15.81
CA ILE A 82 15.75 -4.98 -14.66
C ILE A 82 16.77 -3.97 -15.15
N HIS A 83 17.78 -4.38 -15.91
CA HIS A 83 18.82 -3.48 -16.42
C HIS A 83 18.26 -2.31 -17.24
N ASN A 84 17.25 -2.59 -18.07
CA ASN A 84 16.60 -1.62 -18.95
C ASN A 84 15.50 -0.79 -18.28
N SER A 85 15.19 -1.03 -17.00
CA SER A 85 14.19 -0.26 -16.27
C SER A 85 14.72 1.12 -15.91
N GLU A 86 13.88 2.16 -15.99
CA GLU A 86 14.30 3.52 -15.65
C GLU A 86 14.84 3.63 -14.20
N THR A 87 14.32 2.81 -13.27
CA THR A 87 14.81 2.75 -11.87
C THR A 87 16.26 2.27 -11.76
N SER A 88 16.75 1.53 -12.75
CA SER A 88 18.07 0.90 -12.72
C SER A 88 19.16 1.77 -13.34
N TYR A 89 18.79 2.83 -14.05
CA TYR A 89 19.76 3.75 -14.62
C TYR A 89 20.55 4.50 -13.55
N PRO A 90 21.82 4.84 -13.84
CA PRO A 90 22.65 5.60 -12.91
C PRO A 90 22.02 6.96 -12.62
N LEU A 91 22.04 7.36 -11.34
CA LEU A 91 21.65 8.72 -10.98
C LEU A 91 22.61 9.74 -11.61
N PRO A 92 22.11 10.84 -12.19
CA PRO A 92 22.98 11.91 -12.69
C PRO A 92 23.65 12.66 -11.52
N GLU A 93 24.80 13.29 -11.77
CA GLU A 93 25.59 13.99 -10.76
C GLU A 93 24.79 15.06 -10.00
N SER A 94 23.89 15.77 -10.69
CA SER A 94 23.01 16.76 -10.07
C SER A 94 22.04 16.16 -9.04
N GLU A 95 21.62 14.91 -9.21
CA GLU A 95 20.80 14.17 -8.23
C GLU A 95 21.66 13.62 -7.09
N ILE A 96 22.86 13.13 -7.39
CA ILE A 96 23.83 12.66 -6.38
C ILE A 96 24.20 13.79 -5.41
N ASN A 97 24.31 15.02 -5.91
CA ASN A 97 24.60 16.21 -5.10
C ASN A 97 23.51 16.55 -4.08
N CYS A 98 22.28 16.04 -4.25
CA CYS A 98 21.29 16.08 -3.18
C CYS A 98 21.53 14.90 -2.23
N LYS A 99 22.26 15.12 -1.13
CA LYS A 99 22.73 14.07 -0.20
C LYS A 99 21.65 13.04 0.17
N ASN A 100 20.44 13.48 0.51
CA ASN A 100 19.34 12.59 0.86
C ASN A 100 18.87 11.69 -0.30
N VAL A 101 18.98 12.12 -1.56
CA VAL A 101 18.70 11.25 -2.73
C VAL A 101 19.75 10.16 -2.82
N ALA A 102 21.03 10.53 -2.71
CA ALA A 102 22.14 9.58 -2.67
C ALA A 102 21.98 8.56 -1.53
N LEU A 103 21.65 9.00 -0.31
CA LEU A 103 21.43 8.11 0.84
C LEU A 103 20.21 7.19 0.67
N ILE A 104 19.11 7.68 0.09
CA ILE A 104 17.93 6.85 -0.20
C ILE A 104 18.22 5.82 -1.30
N HIS A 105 19.07 6.17 -2.27
CA HIS A 105 19.60 5.22 -3.23
C HIS A 105 20.50 4.18 -2.57
N GLN A 106 21.48 4.62 -1.80
CA GLN A 106 22.43 3.77 -1.08
C GLN A 106 21.80 2.93 0.03
N SER A 107 20.63 3.29 0.55
CA SER A 107 19.88 2.39 1.45
C SER A 107 19.13 1.29 0.72
N GLY A 108 19.02 1.36 -0.61
CA GLY A 108 18.20 0.46 -1.42
C GLY A 108 16.71 0.84 -1.47
N LEU A 109 16.28 1.85 -0.69
CA LEU A 109 14.88 2.30 -0.67
C LEU A 109 14.44 2.90 -2.00
N TYR A 110 15.34 3.56 -2.74
CA TYR A 110 15.08 4.04 -4.10
C TYR A 110 14.65 2.88 -5.02
N GLY A 111 15.45 1.81 -5.05
CA GLY A 111 15.15 0.59 -5.80
C GLY A 111 13.87 -0.07 -5.32
N LEU A 112 13.69 -0.21 -4.00
CA LEU A 112 12.47 -0.80 -3.43
C LEU A 112 11.22 -0.07 -3.92
N VAL A 113 11.22 1.27 -3.88
CA VAL A 113 10.10 2.09 -4.35
C VAL A 113 9.90 1.93 -5.86
N GLY A 114 10.95 2.04 -6.67
CA GLY A 114 10.85 1.98 -8.12
C GLY A 114 10.41 0.60 -8.63
N PHE A 115 10.97 -0.49 -8.10
CA PHE A 115 10.55 -1.84 -8.45
C PHE A 115 9.16 -2.16 -7.87
N THR A 116 8.81 -1.72 -6.65
CA THR A 116 7.43 -1.92 -6.17
C THR A 116 6.41 -1.16 -7.04
N LEU A 117 6.74 0.06 -7.46
CA LEU A 117 5.89 0.84 -8.36
C LEU A 117 5.61 0.08 -9.66
N GLN A 118 6.65 -0.45 -10.30
CA GLN A 118 6.54 -1.21 -11.54
C GLN A 118 5.83 -2.56 -11.36
N ALA A 119 5.92 -3.17 -10.17
CA ALA A 119 5.25 -4.43 -9.85
C ALA A 119 3.74 -4.26 -9.59
N LEU A 120 3.35 -3.13 -9.01
CA LEU A 120 1.97 -2.89 -8.55
C LEU A 120 1.16 -2.00 -9.48
N THR A 121 1.80 -1.31 -10.42
CA THR A 121 1.17 -0.32 -11.30
C THR A 121 1.70 -0.44 -12.72
N ASN A 122 1.04 0.23 -13.66
CA ASN A 122 1.54 0.34 -15.05
C ASN A 122 2.60 1.45 -15.20
N ALA A 123 2.93 2.17 -14.13
CA ALA A 123 3.90 3.26 -14.18
C ALA A 123 5.32 2.71 -14.35
N GLN A 124 6.07 3.32 -15.26
CA GLN A 124 7.46 2.95 -15.59
C GLN A 124 8.31 4.21 -15.52
N TYR A 125 8.57 4.68 -14.30
CA TYR A 125 9.39 5.86 -14.10
C TYR A 125 10.28 5.75 -12.87
N THR A 126 11.37 6.52 -12.87
CA THR A 126 12.22 6.79 -11.71
C THR A 126 11.48 7.56 -10.61
N PRO A 127 11.52 7.12 -9.34
CA PRO A 127 10.86 7.84 -8.27
C PRO A 127 11.54 9.19 -7.95
N SER A 128 10.72 10.23 -7.80
CA SER A 128 11.13 11.53 -7.26
C SER A 128 11.22 11.45 -5.74
N VAL A 129 12.44 11.27 -5.24
CA VAL A 129 12.79 11.29 -3.82
C VAL A 129 12.57 12.67 -3.22
N THR A 130 12.81 13.75 -3.96
CA THR A 130 12.60 15.12 -3.47
C THR A 130 11.13 15.45 -3.29
N TYR A 131 10.25 14.98 -4.19
CA TYR A 131 8.79 15.01 -3.99
C TYR A 131 8.38 14.22 -2.74
N TRP A 132 8.97 13.04 -2.54
CA TRP A 132 8.70 12.19 -1.39
C TRP A 132 9.11 12.86 -0.07
N ILE A 133 10.33 13.41 0.00
CA ILE A 133 10.83 14.21 1.14
C ILE A 133 9.91 15.41 1.41
N LYS A 134 9.48 16.13 0.37
CA LYS A 134 8.58 17.28 0.55
C LYS A 134 7.22 16.90 1.16
N ASN A 135 6.79 15.66 1.00
CA ASN A 135 5.55 15.15 1.60
C ASN A 135 5.69 14.66 3.05
N CYS A 136 6.92 14.47 3.54
CA CYS A 136 7.21 14.11 4.93
C CYS A 136 6.67 15.17 5.93
N PRO A 137 6.58 14.84 7.23
CA PRO A 137 6.23 15.81 8.25
C PRO A 137 7.32 16.89 8.40
N ASN A 138 6.90 18.11 8.75
CA ASN A 138 7.79 19.22 9.09
C ASN A 138 7.93 19.43 10.61
N LYS A 139 7.15 18.68 11.40
CA LYS A 139 7.16 18.73 12.85
C LYS A 139 6.67 17.43 13.44
N VAL A 140 7.27 17.01 14.55
CA VAL A 140 6.84 15.85 15.33
C VAL A 140 6.36 16.30 16.72
N LYS A 141 5.24 15.74 17.13
CA LYS A 141 4.63 15.85 18.46
C LYS A 141 4.33 14.47 19.02
N TYR A 142 4.21 14.41 20.33
CA TYR A 142 3.97 13.18 21.08
C TYR A 142 2.74 13.36 21.98
N ASP A 143 1.84 12.38 21.94
CA ASP A 143 0.64 12.32 22.77
C ASP A 143 0.74 11.16 23.78
N ASN A 144 -0.11 11.20 24.81
CA ASN A 144 -0.23 10.15 25.85
C ASN A 144 1.07 9.89 26.64
N ILE A 145 1.85 10.94 26.89
CA ILE A 145 3.09 10.88 27.67
C ILE A 145 2.74 10.88 29.16
N GLU A 146 3.32 9.96 29.94
CA GLU A 146 3.25 9.99 31.40
C GLU A 146 3.94 11.23 31.98
N ASP A 147 3.37 11.82 33.04
CA ASP A 147 3.84 13.10 33.61
C ASP A 147 5.33 13.12 33.95
N LYS A 148 5.85 12.02 34.50
CA LYS A 148 7.28 11.88 34.85
C LYS A 148 8.23 11.95 33.64
N TYR A 149 7.76 11.63 32.43
CA TYR A 149 8.59 11.58 31.22
C TYR A 149 8.40 12.78 30.29
N LYS A 150 7.45 13.69 30.55
CA LYS A 150 7.17 14.87 29.70
C LYS A 150 8.40 15.69 29.28
N LYS A 151 9.42 15.78 30.14
CA LYS A 151 10.67 16.52 29.86
C LYS A 151 11.54 15.86 28.77
N GLN A 152 11.39 14.55 28.55
CA GLN A 152 12.13 13.78 27.55
C GLN A 152 11.52 13.90 26.14
N PHE A 153 10.22 14.16 26.05
CA PHE A 153 9.49 14.31 24.80
C PHE A 153 9.43 15.77 24.35
N LYS A 154 10.47 16.21 23.65
CA LYS A 154 10.50 17.55 23.04
C LYS A 154 9.98 17.50 21.62
N ASN A 155 9.09 18.44 21.27
CA ASN A 155 8.68 18.62 19.88
C ASN A 155 9.90 18.86 19.01
N LYS A 156 9.93 18.23 17.84
CA LYS A 156 11.02 18.37 16.87
C LYS A 156 10.53 19.06 15.61
N ILE A 157 11.33 19.98 15.08
CA ILE A 157 11.14 20.53 13.74
C ILE A 157 11.96 19.65 12.81
N ILE A 158 11.35 19.20 11.72
CA ILE A 158 12.02 18.34 10.75
C ILE A 158 12.25 19.17 9.49
N GLU A 159 13.52 19.35 9.15
CA GLU A 159 13.91 20.09 7.96
C GLU A 159 13.76 19.21 6.71
N GLN A 160 13.09 19.75 5.69
CA GLN A 160 12.86 19.05 4.42
C GLN A 160 13.88 19.58 3.40
N THR A 161 15.14 19.20 3.57
CA THR A 161 16.26 19.67 2.75
C THR A 161 17.01 18.48 2.14
N CYS A 162 17.94 18.75 1.22
CA CYS A 162 18.84 17.71 0.70
C CYS A 162 19.83 17.21 1.78
N GLU A 163 20.11 18.02 2.81
CA GLU A 163 21.20 17.77 3.77
C GLU A 163 20.75 17.21 5.12
N SER A 164 19.46 17.31 5.45
CA SER A 164 18.96 16.89 6.76
C SER A 164 18.80 15.37 6.83
N ASP A 165 19.67 14.70 7.59
CA ASP A 165 19.60 13.23 7.76
C ASP A 165 18.38 12.80 8.58
N GLU A 166 17.85 13.67 9.45
CA GLU A 166 16.71 13.34 10.32
C GLU A 166 15.43 13.04 9.53
N ILE A 167 15.31 13.54 8.29
CA ILE A 167 14.14 13.27 7.44
C ILE A 167 14.00 11.79 7.08
N LEU A 168 15.10 11.04 7.05
CA LEU A 168 15.14 9.65 6.62
C LEU A 168 14.29 8.75 7.52
N ASP A 169 14.22 9.06 8.82
CA ASP A 169 13.37 8.37 9.80
C ASP A 169 11.87 8.55 9.55
N TYR A 170 11.48 9.51 8.71
CA TYR A 170 10.09 9.87 8.46
C TYR A 170 9.60 9.57 7.04
N LEU A 171 10.42 8.91 6.22
CA LEU A 171 10.10 8.57 4.84
C LEU A 171 8.80 7.77 4.71
N SER A 172 8.57 6.78 5.60
CA SER A 172 7.32 6.01 5.58
C SER A 172 6.07 6.89 5.76
N PHE A 173 6.17 7.99 6.50
CA PHE A 173 5.05 8.92 6.68
C PHE A 173 4.84 9.81 5.46
N GLY A 174 5.92 10.24 4.81
CA GLY A 174 5.87 10.93 3.52
C GLY A 174 5.21 10.10 2.44
N LEU A 175 5.55 8.81 2.35
CA LEU A 175 4.98 7.86 1.39
C LEU A 175 3.47 7.69 1.63
N HIS A 176 3.10 7.52 2.89
CA HIS A 176 1.69 7.35 3.27
C HIS A 176 0.84 8.58 2.92
N LYS A 177 1.36 9.78 3.19
CA LYS A 177 0.64 11.03 2.94
C LYS A 177 0.61 11.43 1.47
N GLY A 178 1.76 11.35 0.80
CA GLY A 178 1.98 11.98 -0.50
C GLY A 178 2.16 11.02 -1.67
N GLY A 179 2.44 9.74 -1.41
CA GLY A 179 2.87 8.79 -2.43
C GLY A 179 4.22 9.17 -3.03
N VAL A 180 4.43 8.74 -4.27
CA VAL A 180 5.59 9.06 -5.10
C VAL A 180 5.15 9.58 -6.46
N SER A 181 6.01 10.37 -7.10
CA SER A 181 5.84 10.91 -8.45
C SER A 181 7.11 10.59 -9.27
N SER A 182 7.08 10.82 -10.58
CA SER A 182 8.25 10.69 -11.46
C SER A 182 9.28 11.79 -11.20
N SER A 183 10.58 11.44 -11.25
CA SER A 183 11.67 12.43 -11.23
C SER A 183 11.71 13.31 -12.47
N LYS A 184 11.08 12.91 -13.59
CA LYS A 184 10.87 13.76 -14.77
C LYS A 184 9.86 14.89 -14.51
N CYS A 185 8.92 14.68 -13.58
CA CYS A 185 7.92 15.69 -13.21
C CYS A 185 8.44 16.65 -12.13
N ILE A 186 9.15 16.10 -11.13
CA ILE A 186 9.79 16.85 -10.04
C ILE A 186 11.22 16.34 -9.90
N SER A 187 12.20 17.15 -10.28
CA SER A 187 13.61 16.77 -10.29
C SER A 187 14.12 16.36 -8.91
N ASN A 188 15.02 15.37 -8.89
CA ASN A 188 15.73 14.93 -7.69
C ASN A 188 16.92 15.84 -7.32
N SER A 189 17.24 16.86 -8.12
CA SER A 189 18.38 17.74 -7.85
C SER A 189 18.14 18.77 -6.74
N ILE A 190 16.88 19.04 -6.39
CA ILE A 190 16.52 20.01 -5.34
C ILE A 190 15.18 19.66 -4.69
N ILE A 191 15.02 19.95 -3.39
CA ILE A 191 13.71 19.87 -2.73
C ILE A 191 12.81 21.00 -3.26
N PRO A 192 11.66 20.70 -3.90
CA PRO A 192 10.81 21.73 -4.47
C PRO A 192 10.13 22.57 -3.38
N ASP A 193 9.94 23.85 -3.65
CA ASP A 193 9.13 24.73 -2.79
C ASP A 193 7.66 24.32 -2.79
N LYS A 194 7.14 23.93 -3.95
CA LYS A 194 5.74 23.60 -4.20
C LYS A 194 5.64 22.28 -4.97
N ILE A 195 4.66 21.46 -4.59
CA ILE A 195 4.38 20.15 -5.20
C ILE A 195 2.95 20.07 -5.74
N LYS A 196 2.49 21.12 -6.42
CA LYS A 196 1.13 21.18 -6.99
C LYS A 196 1.07 20.77 -8.46
N LYS A 197 2.14 20.99 -9.20
CA LYS A 197 2.29 20.75 -10.64
C LYS A 197 3.72 20.27 -10.90
N CYS A 198 3.91 19.59 -12.02
CA CYS A 198 5.24 19.30 -12.54
C CYS A 198 5.94 20.59 -13.00
N GLU A 199 7.24 20.51 -13.27
CA GLU A 199 8.05 21.64 -13.76
C GLU A 199 7.54 22.22 -15.09
N ASP A 200 6.92 21.38 -15.93
CA ASP A 200 6.26 21.76 -17.19
C ASP A 200 4.81 22.29 -17.01
N ASN A 201 4.38 22.54 -15.77
CA ASN A 201 3.02 22.93 -15.38
C ASN A 201 1.93 21.86 -15.57
N SER A 202 2.28 20.63 -15.95
CA SER A 202 1.33 19.52 -16.05
C SER A 202 0.89 19.03 -14.67
N LYS A 203 -0.13 18.17 -14.65
CA LYS A 203 -0.67 17.58 -13.42
C LYS A 203 0.27 16.48 -12.91
N ILE A 204 0.63 16.54 -11.64
CA ILE A 204 1.42 15.50 -10.98
C ILE A 204 0.64 14.17 -10.97
N GLN A 205 1.24 13.12 -11.51
CA GLN A 205 0.78 11.75 -11.32
C GLN A 205 1.37 11.20 -10.02
N ILE A 206 0.49 10.69 -9.15
CA ILE A 206 0.87 10.20 -7.83
C ILE A 206 0.52 8.73 -7.72
N GLU A 207 1.52 7.92 -7.42
CA GLU A 207 1.39 6.48 -7.19
C GLU A 207 1.79 6.13 -5.76
N LEU A 208 1.45 4.91 -5.32
CA LEU A 208 1.76 4.39 -3.98
C LEU A 208 1.28 5.28 -2.81
N LYS A 209 0.32 6.18 -3.04
CA LYS A 209 -0.27 6.99 -1.97
C LYS A 209 -1.00 6.10 -0.96
N GLY A 210 -0.71 6.33 0.32
CA GLY A 210 -1.24 5.54 1.43
C GLY A 210 -0.38 4.32 1.79
N TYR A 211 0.67 4.02 1.03
CA TYR A 211 1.62 2.96 1.36
C TYR A 211 2.56 3.39 2.49
N ARG A 212 3.16 2.42 3.16
CA ARG A 212 4.14 2.58 4.23
C ARG A 212 5.33 1.66 3.95
N ILE A 213 6.46 2.00 4.55
CA ILE A 213 7.62 1.10 4.61
C ILE A 213 7.39 0.20 5.83
N GLY A 214 7.28 -1.10 5.59
CA GLY A 214 7.19 -2.12 6.63
C GLY A 214 8.52 -2.84 6.74
N TYR A 215 8.97 -3.05 7.97
CA TYR A 215 10.16 -3.82 8.28
C TYR A 215 9.76 -5.23 8.72
N ILE A 216 10.39 -6.25 8.16
CA ILE A 216 10.28 -7.62 8.66
C ILE A 216 11.51 -7.99 9.48
N ARG A 217 11.28 -8.64 10.63
CA ARG A 217 12.31 -9.17 11.51
C ARG A 217 12.51 -10.64 11.20
N GLN A 218 13.72 -11.00 10.78
CA GLN A 218 14.10 -12.35 10.38
C GLN A 218 13.22 -12.88 9.23
N CYS A 219 13.84 -13.41 8.18
CA CYS A 219 13.07 -13.93 7.08
C CYS A 219 13.65 -15.24 6.52
N SER A 220 12.75 -16.19 6.27
CA SER A 220 13.03 -17.42 5.56
C SER A 220 12.75 -17.23 4.07
N SER A 221 13.26 -18.11 3.22
CA SER A 221 12.94 -18.08 1.78
C SER A 221 11.43 -18.13 1.52
N GLU A 222 10.67 -18.89 2.32
CA GLU A 222 9.21 -18.98 2.21
C GLU A 222 8.54 -17.65 2.55
N THR A 223 8.99 -17.00 3.63
CA THR A 223 8.51 -15.67 4.04
C THR A 223 8.76 -14.64 2.95
N ILE A 224 9.94 -14.67 2.31
CA ILE A 224 10.30 -13.76 1.21
C ILE A 224 9.36 -13.97 0.02
N LYS A 225 9.06 -15.22 -0.34
CA LYS A 225 8.10 -15.52 -1.41
C LYS A 225 6.71 -14.99 -1.09
N GLU A 226 6.20 -15.22 0.13
CA GLU A 226 4.91 -14.68 0.58
C GLU A 226 4.85 -13.15 0.53
N LEU A 227 5.95 -12.46 0.88
CA LEU A 227 6.06 -11.02 0.77
C LEU A 227 6.00 -10.56 -0.69
N ILE A 228 6.76 -11.19 -1.58
CA ILE A 228 6.79 -10.87 -3.02
C ILE A 228 5.40 -11.09 -3.64
N LEU A 229 4.71 -12.18 -3.28
CA LEU A 229 3.37 -12.50 -3.77
C LEU A 229 2.31 -11.44 -3.41
N ARG A 230 2.53 -10.64 -2.36
CA ARG A 230 1.55 -9.67 -1.82
C ARG A 230 1.96 -8.22 -2.03
N PHE A 231 3.26 -7.95 -2.05
CA PHE A 231 3.83 -6.59 -2.07
C PHE A 231 4.69 -6.31 -3.30
N GLY A 232 5.05 -7.34 -4.07
CA GLY A 232 5.68 -7.23 -5.38
C GLY A 232 7.21 -7.20 -5.33
N ALA A 233 7.79 -6.35 -4.50
CA ALA A 233 9.24 -6.29 -4.30
C ALA A 233 9.60 -6.22 -2.81
N ILE A 234 10.77 -6.73 -2.48
CA ILE A 234 11.33 -6.70 -1.12
C ILE A 234 12.81 -6.33 -1.16
N LEU A 235 13.20 -5.44 -0.27
CA LEU A 235 14.59 -5.06 -0.04
C LEU A 235 15.17 -5.92 1.07
N ILE A 236 16.24 -6.63 0.78
CA ILE A 236 17.03 -7.37 1.76
C ILE A 236 18.48 -6.98 1.54
N ASP A 237 19.18 -6.54 2.60
CA ASP A 237 20.54 -6.02 2.50
C ASP A 237 20.72 -4.99 1.36
N LYS A 238 21.42 -5.38 0.29
CA LYS A 238 21.69 -4.54 -0.90
C LYS A 238 20.93 -4.97 -2.15
N MET A 239 20.00 -5.91 -2.03
CA MET A 239 19.25 -6.48 -3.15
C MET A 239 17.76 -6.18 -3.04
N VAL A 240 17.14 -5.80 -4.16
CA VAL A 240 15.69 -5.75 -4.29
C VAL A 240 15.24 -7.00 -5.02
N ILE A 241 14.64 -7.95 -4.30
CA ILE A 241 14.15 -9.19 -4.86
C ILE A 241 12.75 -8.94 -5.43
N VAL A 242 12.54 -9.36 -6.68
CA VAL A 242 11.31 -9.10 -7.44
C VAL A 242 10.61 -10.37 -7.96
N GLY A 243 11.23 -11.52 -7.75
CA GLY A 243 10.73 -12.81 -8.18
C GLY A 243 11.68 -13.96 -7.86
N TRP A 244 11.33 -15.16 -8.30
CA TRP A 244 12.16 -16.36 -8.22
C TRP A 244 11.88 -17.30 -9.39
N LYS A 245 12.82 -18.21 -9.63
CA LYS A 245 12.66 -19.32 -10.58
C LYS A 245 13.51 -20.52 -10.19
N GLN A 246 13.10 -21.69 -10.66
CA GLN A 246 13.86 -22.92 -10.53
C GLN A 246 14.65 -23.19 -11.81
N ILE A 247 15.95 -23.48 -11.69
CA ILE A 247 16.84 -23.87 -12.79
C ILE A 247 17.54 -25.17 -12.37
N ASN A 248 17.44 -26.23 -13.17
CA ASN A 248 18.07 -27.52 -12.86
C ASN A 248 17.78 -28.05 -11.45
N ASN A 249 16.51 -27.94 -11.02
CA ASN A 249 16.03 -28.27 -9.67
C ASN A 249 16.54 -27.39 -8.52
N GLU A 250 17.35 -26.38 -8.77
CA GLU A 250 17.80 -25.41 -7.78
C GLU A 250 16.97 -24.12 -7.83
N SER A 251 16.70 -23.52 -6.67
CA SER A 251 15.89 -22.30 -6.57
C SER A 251 16.78 -21.05 -6.57
N TYR A 252 16.38 -20.06 -7.36
CA TYR A 252 17.08 -18.79 -7.50
C TYR A 252 16.14 -17.61 -7.34
N TRP A 253 16.64 -16.53 -6.74
CA TRP A 253 16.03 -15.22 -6.74
C TRP A 253 16.30 -14.50 -8.06
N ILE A 254 15.31 -13.73 -8.50
CA ILE A 254 15.47 -12.68 -9.51
C ILE A 254 15.58 -11.38 -8.74
N ALA A 255 16.74 -10.74 -8.78
CA ALA A 255 17.04 -9.60 -7.93
C ALA A 255 17.67 -8.44 -8.72
N ALA A 256 17.38 -7.22 -8.29
CA ALA A 256 18.12 -6.03 -8.66
C ALA A 256 19.20 -5.76 -7.61
N ILE A 257 20.45 -5.88 -8.02
CA ILE A 257 21.63 -5.67 -7.18
C ILE A 257 22.07 -4.21 -7.34
N LYS A 258 22.17 -3.51 -6.21
CA LYS A 258 22.58 -2.12 -6.17
C LYS A 258 24.10 -1.99 -6.33
N ASP A 259 24.53 -1.16 -7.28
CA ASP A 259 25.90 -0.67 -7.39
C ASP A 259 26.02 0.66 -6.64
N ASP A 260 26.68 0.61 -5.48
CA ASP A 260 26.85 1.78 -4.59
C ASP A 260 27.68 2.90 -5.22
N GLN A 261 28.63 2.56 -6.11
CA GLN A 261 29.51 3.55 -6.75
C GLN A 261 28.87 4.12 -8.01
N GLY A 262 28.21 3.27 -8.79
CA GLY A 262 27.53 3.67 -10.02
C GLY A 262 26.14 4.28 -9.83
N TYR A 263 25.61 4.31 -8.59
CA TYR A 263 24.25 4.74 -8.28
C TYR A 263 23.20 4.15 -9.23
N LYS A 264 23.33 2.84 -9.50
CA LYS A 264 22.51 2.09 -10.47
C LYS A 264 22.13 0.72 -9.92
N TYR A 265 21.27 0.00 -10.64
CA TYR A 265 20.94 -1.39 -10.34
C TYR A 265 21.23 -2.32 -11.53
N THR A 266 21.67 -3.53 -11.23
CA THR A 266 21.87 -4.61 -12.23
C THR A 266 20.96 -5.78 -11.91
N GLY A 267 20.35 -6.38 -12.93
CA GLY A 267 19.58 -7.60 -12.75
C GLY A 267 20.49 -8.81 -12.60
N GLU A 268 20.25 -9.65 -11.59
CA GLU A 268 21.01 -10.87 -11.36
C GLU A 268 20.12 -12.04 -10.94
N ILE A 269 20.60 -13.25 -11.22
CA ILE A 269 20.05 -14.51 -10.73
C ILE A 269 20.89 -14.95 -9.53
N VAL A 270 20.31 -14.90 -8.34
CA VAL A 270 21.03 -15.15 -7.09
C VAL A 270 20.56 -16.47 -6.48
N PRO A 271 21.46 -17.39 -6.09
CA PRO A 271 21.09 -18.61 -5.38
C PRO A 271 20.21 -18.32 -4.15
N MET A 272 19.10 -19.05 -3.99
CA MET A 272 18.14 -18.77 -2.92
C MET A 272 18.73 -18.95 -1.50
N ASN A 273 19.73 -19.81 -1.37
CA ASN A 273 20.46 -20.05 -0.13
C ASN A 273 21.29 -18.84 0.34
N PHE A 274 21.60 -17.88 -0.53
CA PHE A 274 22.29 -16.64 -0.17
C PHE A 274 21.49 -15.81 0.85
N VAL A 275 20.16 -15.98 0.86
CA VAL A 275 19.22 -15.27 1.73
C VAL A 275 18.54 -16.24 2.72
N ALA A 276 19.10 -17.45 2.92
CA ALA A 276 18.47 -18.47 3.76
C ALA A 276 18.24 -18.01 5.21
N HIS A 277 19.07 -17.08 5.71
CA HIS A 277 18.99 -16.51 7.05
C HIS A 277 19.09 -14.98 6.96
N CYS A 278 18.03 -14.37 6.43
CA CYS A 278 17.93 -12.91 6.39
C CYS A 278 17.62 -12.38 7.81
N TYR A 279 18.36 -11.38 8.27
CA TYR A 279 18.12 -10.74 9.57
C TYR A 279 16.92 -9.78 9.54
N GLY A 280 16.57 -9.27 8.35
CA GLY A 280 15.36 -8.50 8.12
C GLY A 280 15.33 -7.91 6.73
N GLY A 281 14.23 -7.23 6.41
CA GLY A 281 14.02 -6.63 5.10
C GLY A 281 12.91 -5.59 5.13
N TYR A 282 12.75 -4.90 4.01
CA TYR A 282 11.73 -3.84 3.86
C TYR A 282 10.81 -4.13 2.69
N VAL A 283 9.52 -3.88 2.88
CA VAL A 283 8.50 -3.92 1.83
C VAL A 283 7.67 -2.65 1.86
N LEU A 284 7.04 -2.31 0.73
CA LEU A 284 6.00 -1.29 0.72
C LEU A 284 4.64 -1.96 0.82
N PHE A 285 3.85 -1.54 1.80
CA PHE A 285 2.53 -2.11 2.02
C PHE A 285 1.49 -1.02 2.28
N LYS A 286 0.23 -1.30 1.95
CA LYS A 286 -0.89 -0.41 2.24
C LYS A 286 -1.77 -1.04 3.29
N ILE A 287 -1.88 -0.41 4.46
CA ILE A 287 -2.73 -0.90 5.56
C ILE A 287 -4.13 -1.22 5.01
N PRO A 288 -4.62 -2.46 5.16
CA PRO A 288 -5.93 -2.82 4.66
C PRO A 288 -6.98 -1.96 5.38
N TYR A 289 -8.00 -1.51 4.64
CA TYR A 289 -9.13 -0.85 5.27
C TYR A 289 -9.89 -1.89 6.09
N ARG A 290 -9.55 -2.01 7.38
CA ARG A 290 -10.34 -2.78 8.34
C ARG A 290 -11.56 -1.94 8.65
N VAL A 291 -12.67 -2.23 7.95
CA VAL A 291 -13.98 -1.76 8.42
C VAL A 291 -14.09 -2.26 9.85
N ASN A 292 -14.22 -1.35 10.82
CA ASN A 292 -14.43 -1.78 12.20
C ASN A 292 -15.77 -2.52 12.20
N ILE A 293 -15.73 -3.86 12.17
CA ILE A 293 -16.92 -4.71 12.10
C ILE A 293 -17.81 -4.42 13.30
N GLY A 294 -17.26 -3.99 14.45
CA GLY A 294 -18.02 -3.49 15.58
C GLY A 294 -18.91 -2.30 15.23
N PHE A 295 -18.44 -1.36 14.40
CA PHE A 295 -19.27 -0.26 13.89
C PHE A 295 -20.32 -0.72 12.88
N VAL A 296 -20.03 -1.75 12.08
CA VAL A 296 -21.01 -2.32 11.13
C VAL A 296 -22.10 -3.08 11.88
N ILE A 297 -21.73 -3.92 12.85
CA ILE A 297 -22.65 -4.69 13.70
C ILE A 297 -23.48 -3.73 14.57
N TYR A 298 -22.84 -2.74 15.20
CA TYR A 298 -23.55 -1.74 15.99
C TYR A 298 -24.49 -0.92 15.10
N GLY A 299 -24.00 -0.40 13.96
CA GLY A 299 -24.83 0.34 13.02
C GLY A 299 -26.02 -0.47 12.48
N SER A 300 -25.82 -1.75 12.16
CA SER A 300 -26.90 -2.62 11.68
C SER A 300 -27.88 -3.00 12.79
N PHE A 301 -27.43 -3.20 14.02
CA PHE A 301 -28.31 -3.43 15.19
C PHE A 301 -29.21 -2.22 15.45
N TRP A 302 -28.67 -1.00 15.44
CA TRP A 302 -29.48 0.23 15.59
C TRP A 302 -30.40 0.48 14.39
N PHE A 303 -29.97 0.14 13.18
CA PHE A 303 -30.83 0.23 12.00
C PHE A 303 -32.01 -0.74 12.06
N ILE A 304 -31.81 -1.96 12.57
CA ILE A 304 -32.90 -2.92 12.76
C ILE A 304 -33.87 -2.45 13.84
N ILE A 305 -33.37 -1.95 14.98
CA ILE A 305 -34.22 -1.54 16.11
C ILE A 305 -34.97 -0.24 15.82
N PHE A 306 -34.36 0.74 15.16
CA PHE A 306 -34.96 2.07 14.98
C PHE A 306 -35.32 2.38 13.54
N GLY A 307 -34.54 1.89 12.58
CA GLY A 307 -34.80 2.11 11.15
C GLY A 307 -36.03 1.36 10.67
N ILE A 308 -36.18 0.07 11.01
CA ILE A 308 -37.35 -0.72 10.58
C ILE A 308 -38.66 -0.16 11.17
N PRO A 309 -38.78 0.11 12.48
CA PRO A 309 -40.01 0.71 13.02
C PRO A 309 -40.28 2.11 12.48
N GLY A 310 -39.26 2.92 12.22
CA GLY A 310 -39.42 4.23 11.59
C GLY A 310 -39.98 4.15 10.16
N ILE A 311 -39.54 3.16 9.38
CA ILE A 311 -40.09 2.88 8.03
C ILE A 311 -41.53 2.39 8.15
N PHE A 312 -41.85 1.51 9.10
CA PHE A 312 -43.22 1.05 9.32
C PHE A 312 -44.16 2.16 9.78
N LEU A 313 -43.73 3.03 10.70
CA LEU A 313 -44.52 4.16 11.19
C LEU A 313 -44.77 5.21 10.10
N SER A 314 -43.77 5.50 9.27
CA SER A 314 -43.94 6.42 8.14
C SER A 314 -44.88 5.84 7.07
N PHE A 315 -44.79 4.54 6.79
CA PHE A 315 -45.72 3.87 5.87
C PHE A 315 -47.15 3.85 6.40
N TRP A 316 -47.34 3.56 7.69
CA TRP A 316 -48.65 3.65 8.35
C TRP A 316 -49.20 5.08 8.39
N GLY A 317 -48.34 6.08 8.61
CA GLY A 317 -48.72 7.49 8.56
C GLY A 317 -49.20 7.90 7.17
N LEU A 318 -48.56 7.42 6.10
CA LEU A 318 -49.01 7.66 4.72
C LEU A 318 -50.36 6.99 4.43
N ILE A 319 -50.56 5.74 4.86
CA ILE A 319 -51.85 5.05 4.75
C ILE A 319 -52.93 5.82 5.53
N TYR A 320 -52.63 6.23 6.76
CA TYR A 320 -53.56 6.98 7.60
C TYR A 320 -53.91 8.34 7.00
N LEU A 321 -52.96 9.07 6.41
CA LEU A 321 -53.22 10.34 5.72
C LEU A 321 -54.06 10.15 4.45
N CYS A 322 -53.83 9.09 3.68
CA CYS A 322 -54.68 8.73 2.54
C CYS A 322 -56.09 8.30 2.93
N CYS A 323 -56.28 7.68 4.11
CA CYS A 323 -57.60 7.23 4.56
C CYS A 323 -58.35 8.27 5.42
N SER A 324 -57.65 9.16 6.12
CA SER A 324 -58.27 10.18 7.00
C SER A 324 -58.61 11.48 6.30
N SER A 325 -58.12 11.70 5.08
CA SER A 325 -58.67 12.70 4.16
C SER A 325 -60.03 12.21 3.67
N GLY A 326 -61.02 12.34 4.56
CA GLY A 326 -62.35 11.77 4.40
C GLY A 326 -62.99 12.15 3.06
N CYS A 327 -63.39 11.12 2.32
CA CYS A 327 -64.45 11.20 1.32
C CYS A 327 -65.76 11.58 2.02
N TYR A 328 -65.91 12.85 2.37
CA TYR A 328 -67.20 13.43 2.70
C TYR A 328 -67.76 14.04 1.42
N THR A 329 -68.42 13.23 0.61
CA THR A 329 -69.63 13.59 -0.14
C THR A 329 -70.14 12.36 -0.89
N PHE A 330 -71.45 12.16 -0.79
CA PHE A 330 -72.23 11.16 -1.51
C PHE A 330 -72.00 11.27 -3.02
N ASP A 331 -71.24 10.35 -3.61
CA ASP A 331 -71.35 9.97 -5.02
C ASP A 331 -70.70 8.59 -5.27
N PRO A 332 -71.26 7.72 -6.11
CA PRO A 332 -70.80 6.34 -6.28
C PRO A 332 -69.60 6.30 -7.23
N CYS A 333 -68.42 6.66 -6.73
CA CYS A 333 -67.16 6.56 -7.47
C CYS A 333 -66.02 6.01 -6.59
N CYS A 334 -66.26 4.90 -5.87
CA CYS A 334 -65.19 4.00 -5.47
C CYS A 334 -64.80 3.08 -6.65
N GLN A 335 -64.26 3.66 -7.71
CA GLN A 335 -63.30 2.96 -8.55
C GLN A 335 -61.91 3.49 -8.18
N CYS A 336 -61.31 2.89 -7.15
CA CYS A 336 -59.86 2.93 -7.01
C CYS A 336 -59.26 2.17 -8.21
N LYS A 337 -59.10 2.88 -9.33
CA LYS A 337 -58.10 2.53 -10.33
C LYS A 337 -56.76 2.64 -9.62
N CYS A 338 -56.28 1.52 -9.11
CA CYS A 338 -54.86 1.28 -8.91
C CYS A 338 -54.20 1.40 -10.28
N ASN A 339 -53.91 2.63 -10.71
CA ASN A 339 -52.90 2.86 -11.72
C ASN A 339 -51.58 2.49 -11.05
N GLY A 340 -51.20 1.22 -11.19
CA GLY A 340 -49.84 0.79 -10.95
C GLY A 340 -48.86 1.71 -11.70
N PRO A 341 -47.63 1.88 -11.20
CA PRO A 341 -46.64 2.70 -11.87
C PRO A 341 -46.52 2.24 -13.33
N LYS A 342 -46.71 3.18 -14.25
CA LYS A 342 -46.48 2.98 -15.68
C LYS A 342 -45.03 2.54 -15.87
N ILE A 343 -44.84 1.24 -16.01
CA ILE A 343 -43.67 0.67 -16.65
C ILE A 343 -43.92 0.85 -18.16
N PHE A 344 -43.30 1.88 -18.74
CA PHE A 344 -42.98 1.93 -20.16
C PHE A 344 -41.47 1.69 -20.32
N PRO A 345 -41.02 1.20 -21.50
CA PRO A 345 -40.40 -0.09 -21.62
C PRO A 345 -39.09 0.02 -22.44
N GLN A 346 -38.53 -1.14 -22.76
CA GLN A 346 -37.55 -1.36 -23.83
C GLN A 346 -36.16 -0.75 -23.62
N ILE A 347 -35.31 -1.55 -22.95
CA ILE A 347 -33.96 -1.78 -23.45
C ILE A 347 -33.90 -3.25 -23.87
N ILE A 348 -33.75 -3.50 -25.17
CA ILE A 348 -33.24 -4.75 -25.75
C ILE A 348 -32.21 -4.34 -26.83
N PRO A 349 -31.33 -5.22 -27.32
CA PRO A 349 -30.13 -5.76 -26.70
C PRO A 349 -28.86 -5.27 -27.43
N ALA A 350 -27.70 -5.45 -26.82
CA ALA A 350 -26.47 -5.73 -27.56
C ALA A 350 -25.58 -6.58 -26.64
N ASN A 351 -25.62 -7.90 -26.81
CA ASN A 351 -24.66 -8.66 -27.61
C ASN A 351 -23.22 -8.47 -27.13
N GLY A 352 -22.69 -9.53 -26.53
CA GLY A 352 -21.26 -9.80 -26.60
C GLY A 352 -20.84 -10.21 -28.02
N ILE A 353 -19.52 -10.19 -28.24
CA ILE A 353 -18.64 -10.77 -29.28
C ILE A 353 -17.46 -9.77 -29.36
N ILE A 354 -16.29 -10.08 -28.79
CA ILE A 354 -15.17 -10.89 -29.32
C ILE A 354 -14.46 -10.20 -30.50
N ARG A 355 -13.11 -10.16 -30.40
CA ARG A 355 -12.06 -9.89 -31.42
C ARG A 355 -11.86 -8.40 -31.79
N ASP A 356 -10.63 -7.88 -31.95
CA ASP A 356 -9.46 -8.50 -32.54
C ASP A 356 -8.11 -8.05 -31.90
N LEU A 357 -7.22 -9.05 -31.82
CA LEU A 357 -5.77 -8.94 -31.95
C LEU A 357 -5.43 -8.73 -33.43
N SER A 358 -4.22 -8.23 -33.68
CA SER A 358 -3.44 -8.25 -34.95
C SER A 358 -3.56 -7.01 -35.82
N VAL A 359 -2.54 -6.54 -36.56
CA VAL A 359 -1.11 -6.85 -36.73
C VAL A 359 -0.56 -5.75 -37.69
N ALA A 360 0.76 -5.48 -37.61
CA ALA A 360 1.61 -4.82 -38.62
C ALA A 360 1.37 -3.32 -38.91
N GLY A 361 2.39 -2.49 -39.18
CA GLY A 361 3.82 -2.69 -39.39
C GLY A 361 4.37 -1.51 -40.23
N VAL A 362 5.70 -1.36 -40.20
CA VAL A 362 6.54 -0.70 -41.22
C VAL A 362 6.47 0.84 -41.31
N GLN A 363 7.46 1.51 -40.74
CA GLN A 363 8.63 2.02 -41.48
C GLN A 363 9.83 2.15 -40.56
#